data_AF-T0YEA7-F1
#
_entry.id   AF-T0YEA7-F1
#
_cell.length_a   1.000
_cell.length_b   1.000
_cell.length_c   1.000
_cell.angle_alpha   90.00
_cell.angle_beta   90.00
_cell.angle_gamma   90.00
#
_symmetry.space_group_name_H-M   'P 1'
#
loop_
_entity.id
_entity.type
_entity.pdbx_description
1 polymer ?
#
loop_
_entity_poly.entity_id
_entity_poly.type
_entity_poly.pdbx_seq_one_letter_code
_entity_poly.pdbx_strand_id
1 'polypeptide(L)'
;SEFSGPAGAPAFVVSYTTDPAYAAFSGTPGVYNSTAPWWNGSAYGWRTIYGAAIVHGSTHRALDEDLINWLLAPPVQSLLPTNEWEYPANSTVPLPSVFQYAEPPASITPLNGALTPDEIASGLPGWLTEWLTLAKRWG
;
A
#
# COMPACT_ATOMS: atom_id res chain seq x y z
N SER A 1 -14.82 0.81 -16.29
CA SER A 1 -13.58 0.21 -15.77
C SER A 1 -13.99 -0.74 -14.65
N GLU A 2 -13.18 -1.74 -14.31
CA GLU A 2 -13.53 -2.80 -13.33
C GLU A 2 -13.76 -2.30 -11.89
N PHE A 3 -13.69 -0.99 -11.67
CA PHE A 3 -13.92 -0.32 -10.39
C PHE A 3 -15.05 0.74 -10.45
N SER A 4 -15.83 0.80 -11.54
CA SER A 4 -16.98 1.70 -11.64
C SER A 4 -18.22 1.04 -11.02
N GLY A 5 -18.66 1.52 -9.86
CA GLY A 5 -20.02 1.25 -9.36
C GLY A 5 -21.08 1.98 -10.20
N PRO A 6 -22.39 1.75 -9.94
CA PRO A 6 -23.47 2.46 -10.60
C PRO A 6 -23.31 3.98 -10.50
N ALA A 7 -23.77 4.71 -11.52
CA ALA A 7 -23.77 6.17 -11.50
C ALA A 7 -24.52 6.69 -10.26
N GLY A 8 -23.81 7.37 -9.36
CA GLY A 8 -24.37 7.94 -8.13
C GLY A 8 -24.13 7.14 -6.85
N ALA A 9 -23.53 5.94 -6.91
CA ALA A 9 -23.06 5.23 -5.72
C ALA A 9 -21.57 5.56 -5.44
N PRO A 10 -21.16 5.90 -4.21
CA PRO A 10 -19.74 6.04 -3.89
C PRO A 10 -19.08 4.66 -4.05
N ALA A 11 -18.22 4.51 -5.05
CA ALA A 11 -17.43 3.31 -5.20
C ALA A 11 -16.46 3.23 -4.01
N PHE A 12 -16.61 2.22 -3.16
CA PHE A 12 -15.57 1.86 -2.20
C PHE A 12 -14.40 1.28 -2.99
N VAL A 13 -13.43 2.15 -3.29
CA VAL A 13 -12.18 1.75 -3.92
C VAL A 13 -11.15 1.48 -2.84
N VAL A 14 -10.30 0.49 -3.09
CA VAL A 14 -9.05 0.36 -2.34
C VAL A 14 -8.20 1.58 -2.70
N SER A 15 -7.80 2.34 -1.68
CA SER A 15 -6.93 3.51 -1.83
C SER A 15 -5.69 3.35 -0.96
N TYR A 16 -4.58 3.94 -1.39
CA TYR A 16 -3.33 4.00 -0.64
C TYR A 16 -3.13 5.40 -0.08
N THR A 17 -2.45 5.53 1.06
CA THR A 17 -2.22 6.86 1.69
C THR A 17 -1.39 7.81 0.83
N THR A 18 -0.76 7.31 -0.24
CA THR A 18 0.03 8.04 -1.23
C THR A 18 -0.78 8.50 -2.45
N ASP A 19 -2.04 8.09 -2.62
CA ASP A 19 -2.87 8.52 -3.76
C ASP A 19 -3.01 10.06 -3.86
N PRO A 20 -3.08 10.84 -2.76
CA PRO A 20 -3.06 12.30 -2.85
C PRO A 20 -1.75 12.86 -3.45
N ALA A 21 -0.61 12.20 -3.21
CA ALA A 21 0.67 12.59 -3.81
C ALA A 21 0.67 12.31 -5.32
N TYR A 22 0.11 11.18 -5.75
CA TYR A 22 -0.11 10.88 -7.17
C TYR A 22 -1.03 11.91 -7.84
N ALA A 23 -2.16 12.23 -7.21
CA ALA A 23 -3.11 13.20 -7.72
C ALA A 23 -2.47 14.59 -7.90
N ALA A 24 -1.69 15.03 -6.90
CA ALA A 24 -0.94 16.28 -6.97
C ALA A 24 0.11 16.27 -8.08
N PHE A 25 0.87 15.18 -8.22
CA PHE A 25 1.87 15.02 -9.28
C PHE A 25 1.25 15.03 -10.69
N SER A 26 0.07 14.43 -10.83
CA SER A 26 -0.67 14.32 -12.11
C SER A 26 -1.43 15.61 -12.48
N GLY A 27 -1.33 16.66 -11.66
CA GLY A 27 -2.01 17.94 -11.90
C GLY A 27 -3.50 17.94 -11.56
N THR A 28 -3.98 16.94 -10.81
CA THR A 28 -5.37 16.77 -10.39
C THR A 28 -5.50 16.68 -8.86
N PRO A 29 -4.91 17.62 -8.09
CA PRO A 29 -4.94 17.55 -6.63
C PRO A 29 -6.37 17.49 -6.10
N GLY A 30 -6.62 16.61 -5.13
CA GLY A 30 -7.92 16.42 -4.50
C GLY A 30 -8.90 15.50 -5.25
N VAL A 31 -8.55 15.03 -6.46
CA VAL A 31 -9.38 14.06 -7.20
C VAL A 31 -9.28 12.65 -6.59
N TYR A 32 -8.09 12.27 -6.12
CA TYR A 32 -7.86 11.04 -5.37
C TYR A 32 -7.44 11.41 -3.94
N ASN A 33 -8.38 11.25 -3.01
CA ASN A 33 -8.12 11.40 -1.59
C ASN A 33 -8.16 10.02 -0.94
N SER A 34 -7.35 9.86 0.11
CA SER A 34 -7.29 8.63 0.88
C SER A 34 -7.59 8.94 2.33
N THR A 35 -8.45 8.12 2.94
CA THR A 35 -8.82 8.27 4.34
C THR A 35 -8.51 6.97 5.06
N ALA A 36 -7.71 7.07 6.13
CA ALA A 36 -7.50 5.94 7.03
C ALA A 36 -8.73 5.76 7.95
N PRO A 37 -9.16 4.51 8.22
CA PRO A 37 -10.12 4.23 9.28
C PRO A 37 -9.70 4.86 10.61
N TRP A 38 -10.64 5.52 11.29
CA TRP A 38 -10.37 6.26 12.52
C TRP A 38 -11.21 5.72 13.67
N TRP A 39 -10.57 5.43 14.81
CA TRP A 39 -11.23 4.92 16.00
C TRP A 39 -10.53 5.42 17.26
N ASN A 40 -11.31 5.87 18.24
CA ASN A 40 -10.81 6.29 19.56
C ASN A 40 -9.55 7.19 19.53
N GLY A 41 -9.54 8.23 18.70
CA GLY A 41 -8.41 9.17 18.63
C GLY A 41 -7.30 8.78 17.66
N SER A 42 -7.34 7.59 17.05
CA SER A 42 -6.24 7.06 16.25
C SER A 42 -6.68 6.64 14.85
N ALA A 43 -5.82 6.90 13.86
CA ALA A 43 -5.94 6.35 12.53
C ALA A 43 -5.27 4.96 12.48
N TYR A 44 -5.92 4.02 11.79
CA TYR A 44 -5.46 2.64 11.64
C TYR A 44 -5.38 2.27 10.18
N GLY A 45 -4.41 1.42 9.84
CA GLY A 45 -4.25 0.95 8.47
C GLY A 45 -3.34 -0.26 8.35
N TRP A 46 -3.48 -0.97 7.24
CA TRP A 46 -2.57 -2.05 6.87
C TRP A 46 -1.36 -1.48 6.14
N ARG A 47 -0.16 -1.85 6.56
CA ARG A 47 1.07 -1.52 5.82
C ARG A 47 1.35 -2.62 4.81
N THR A 48 1.29 -2.31 3.53
CA THR A 48 1.76 -3.21 2.48
C THR A 48 3.26 -3.04 2.34
N ILE A 49 4.02 -4.10 2.63
CA ILE A 49 5.49 -4.09 2.56
C ILE A 49 5.89 -5.01 1.42
N TYR A 50 6.58 -4.46 0.42
CA TYR A 50 7.12 -5.22 -0.70
C TYR A 50 8.52 -5.71 -0.34
N GLY A 51 8.67 -7.03 -0.25
CA GLY A 51 9.92 -7.69 0.11
C GLY A 51 10.50 -8.50 -1.05
N ALA A 52 11.83 -8.58 -1.10
CA ALA A 52 12.56 -9.49 -1.97
C ALA A 52 13.42 -10.43 -1.10
N ALA A 53 13.51 -11.70 -1.50
CA ALA A 53 14.28 -12.71 -0.79
C ALA A 53 14.94 -13.68 -1.77
N ILE A 54 16.05 -14.27 -1.33
CA ILE A 54 16.79 -15.28 -2.09
C ILE A 54 16.16 -16.64 -1.79
N VAL A 55 15.80 -17.36 -2.85
CA VAL A 55 15.19 -18.69 -2.73
C VAL A 55 16.22 -19.70 -2.22
N HIS A 56 15.76 -20.60 -1.35
CA HIS A 56 16.58 -21.69 -0.85
C HIS A 56 17.13 -22.56 -2.00
N GLY A 57 18.42 -22.88 -1.95
CA GLY A 57 19.08 -23.70 -2.98
C GLY A 57 19.66 -22.92 -4.16
N SER A 58 19.73 -21.57 -4.08
CA SER A 58 20.43 -20.79 -5.11
C SER A 58 21.88 -21.25 -5.29
N THR A 59 22.26 -21.46 -6.55
CA THR A 59 23.63 -21.74 -6.97
C THR A 59 24.45 -20.48 -7.21
N HIS A 60 23.84 -19.29 -7.11
CA HIS A 60 24.43 -17.99 -7.43
C HIS A 60 24.25 -16.98 -6.29
N ARG A 61 24.40 -17.43 -5.04
CA ARG A 61 24.14 -16.64 -3.84
C ARG A 61 24.74 -15.24 -3.84
N ALA A 62 25.99 -15.09 -4.28
CA ALA A 62 26.66 -13.78 -4.32
C ALA A 62 25.98 -12.80 -5.30
N LEU A 63 25.60 -13.27 -6.50
CA LEU A 63 24.90 -12.44 -7.47
C LEU A 63 23.49 -12.07 -6.99
N ASP A 64 22.80 -12.99 -6.31
CA ASP A 64 21.48 -12.72 -5.74
C ASP A 64 21.56 -11.68 -4.61
N GLU A 65 22.60 -11.71 -3.78
CA GLU A 65 22.85 -10.70 -2.75
C GLU A 65 23.14 -9.34 -3.38
N ASP A 66 23.95 -9.29 -4.44
CA ASP A 66 24.20 -8.07 -5.20
C ASP A 66 22.92 -7.48 -5.79
N LEU A 67 22.01 -8.32 -6.30
CA LEU A 67 20.71 -7.87 -6.79
C LEU A 67 19.86 -7.26 -5.67
N ILE A 68 19.75 -7.92 -4.51
CA ILE A 68 19.00 -7.38 -3.36
C ILE A 68 19.62 -6.05 -2.90
N ASN A 69 20.94 -5.97 -2.80
CA ASN A 69 21.64 -4.75 -2.42
C ASN A 69 21.38 -3.63 -3.43
N TRP A 70 21.35 -3.94 -4.73
CA TRP A 70 21.00 -2.98 -5.78
C TRP A 70 19.55 -2.51 -5.67
N LEU A 71 18.58 -3.40 -5.40
CA LEU A 71 17.18 -3.04 -5.17
C LEU A 71 17.01 -2.08 -3.98
N LEU A 72 17.83 -2.23 -2.93
CA LEU A 72 17.84 -1.37 -1.74
C LEU A 72 18.70 -0.11 -1.90
N ALA A 73 19.46 0.00 -2.99
CA ALA A 73 20.35 1.13 -3.23
C ALA A 73 19.57 2.39 -3.64
N PRO A 74 20.12 3.59 -3.40
CA PRO A 74 19.46 4.86 -3.75
C PRO A 74 18.97 4.95 -5.21
N PRO A 75 19.70 4.45 -6.24
CA PRO A 75 19.22 4.53 -7.62
C PRO A 75 17.85 3.89 -7.83
N VAL A 76 17.62 2.68 -7.31
CA VAL A 76 16.31 2.00 -7.43
C VAL A 76 15.29 2.64 -6.50
N GLN A 77 15.65 2.83 -5.24
CA GLN A 77 14.74 3.33 -4.21
C GLN A 77 14.22 4.75 -4.51
N SER A 78 15.02 5.59 -5.20
CA SER A 78 14.61 6.94 -5.63
C SER A 78 13.53 6.96 -6.71
N LEU A 79 13.32 5.84 -7.42
CA LEU A 79 12.31 5.73 -8.47
C LEU A 79 10.94 5.31 -7.91
N LEU A 80 10.90 4.62 -6.76
CA LEU A 80 9.65 4.12 -6.17
C LEU A 80 8.59 5.21 -5.93
N PRO A 81 8.93 6.39 -5.38
CA PRO A 81 7.93 7.40 -5.03
C PRO A 81 7.08 7.92 -6.20
N THR A 82 7.60 7.89 -7.43
CA THR A 82 6.92 8.46 -8.60
C THR A 82 6.56 7.44 -9.68
N ASN A 83 6.97 6.18 -9.51
CA ASN A 83 6.62 5.10 -10.44
C ASN A 83 5.62 4.13 -9.81
N GLU A 84 5.83 3.77 -8.55
CA GLU A 84 4.96 2.84 -7.80
C GLU A 84 4.11 3.55 -6.74
N TRP A 85 4.38 4.84 -6.48
CA TRP A 85 3.72 5.63 -5.42
C TRP A 85 3.91 5.04 -4.02
N GLU A 86 5.12 4.56 -3.75
CA GLU A 86 5.51 3.93 -2.49
C GLU A 86 6.57 4.73 -1.73
N TYR A 87 6.64 4.51 -0.42
CA TYR A 87 7.73 5.01 0.40
C TYR A 87 8.97 4.11 0.22
N PRO A 88 10.18 4.67 0.01
CA PRO A 88 11.38 3.88 -0.10
C PRO A 88 11.74 3.24 1.25
N ALA A 89 12.24 2.01 1.21
CA ALA A 89 12.82 1.36 2.38
C ALA A 89 14.17 1.99 2.78
N ASN A 90 14.86 2.62 1.82
CA ASN A 90 16.12 3.33 2.07
C ASN A 90 15.86 4.74 2.64
N SER A 91 16.22 4.94 3.91
CA SER A 91 16.00 6.20 4.65
C SER A 91 16.84 7.39 4.17
N THR A 92 17.79 7.17 3.26
CA THR A 92 18.64 8.25 2.71
C THR A 92 18.05 8.87 1.44
N VAL A 93 17.03 8.23 0.84
CA VAL A 93 16.35 8.73 -0.36
C VAL A 93 15.36 9.84 0.04
N PRO A 94 15.50 11.06 -0.51
CA PRO A 94 14.53 12.11 -0.24
C PRO A 94 13.20 11.81 -0.93
N LEU A 95 12.10 12.14 -0.25
CA LEU A 95 10.78 12.08 -0.86
C LEU A 95 10.55 13.29 -1.77
N PRO A 96 9.87 13.12 -2.93
CA PRO A 96 9.40 14.25 -3.74
C PRO A 96 8.46 15.16 -2.94
N SER A 97 8.45 16.46 -3.25
CA SER A 97 7.63 17.44 -2.52
C SER A 97 6.12 17.12 -2.51
N VAL A 98 5.62 16.43 -3.53
CA VAL A 98 4.21 15.99 -3.61
C VAL A 98 3.81 15.02 -2.49
N PHE A 99 4.75 14.37 -1.81
CA PHE A 99 4.45 13.54 -0.64
C PHE A 99 3.96 14.35 0.57
N GLN A 100 4.07 15.68 0.55
CA GLN A 100 3.40 16.53 1.56
C GLN A 100 1.88 16.39 1.56
N TYR A 101 1.29 15.93 0.44
CA TYR A 101 -0.14 15.67 0.33
C TYR A 101 -0.54 14.29 0.86
N ALA A 102 0.42 13.36 0.97
CA ALA A 102 0.18 12.02 1.48
C ALA A 102 0.10 12.02 3.02
N GLU A 103 -0.72 11.13 3.57
CA GLU A 103 -0.74 10.88 5.01
C GLU A 103 0.54 10.10 5.39
N PRO A 104 1.39 10.64 6.29
CA PRO A 104 2.66 10.00 6.62
C PRO A 104 2.47 8.66 7.34
N PRO A 105 3.29 7.62 7.08
CA PRO A 105 3.11 6.30 7.72
C PRO A 105 3.20 6.33 9.25
N ALA A 106 3.85 7.37 9.81
CA ALA A 106 4.01 7.56 11.24
C ALA A 106 2.72 8.02 11.96
N SER A 107 1.75 8.60 11.26
CA SER A 107 0.44 8.96 11.84
C SER A 107 -0.54 7.79 11.85
N ILE A 108 -0.22 6.69 11.16
CA ILE A 108 -1.07 5.50 11.05
C ILE A 108 -0.58 4.39 11.98
N THR A 109 -1.47 3.94 12.86
CA THR A 109 -1.25 2.75 13.69
C THR A 109 -1.37 1.50 12.82
N PRO A 110 -0.32 0.68 12.68
CA PRO A 110 -0.34 -0.49 11.81
C PRO A 110 -1.22 -1.61 12.37
N LEU A 111 -2.06 -2.18 11.52
CA LEU A 111 -2.88 -3.36 11.83
C LEU A 111 -2.19 -4.69 11.52
N ASN A 112 -0.96 -4.67 10.98
CA ASN A 112 -0.24 -5.88 10.55
C ASN A 112 -0.03 -6.94 11.64
N GLY A 113 -0.08 -6.54 12.92
CA GLY A 113 -0.01 -7.45 14.07
C GLY A 113 -1.35 -7.67 14.78
N ALA A 114 -2.46 -7.18 14.23
CA ALA A 114 -3.78 -7.27 14.84
C ALA A 114 -4.42 -8.67 14.70
N LEU A 115 -3.96 -9.46 13.72
CA LEU A 115 -4.38 -10.84 13.50
C LEU A 115 -3.16 -11.74 13.34
N THR A 116 -3.23 -12.93 13.91
CA THR A 116 -2.24 -13.99 13.69
C THR A 116 -2.45 -14.66 12.33
N PRO A 117 -1.43 -15.33 11.77
CA PRO A 117 -1.58 -16.10 10.54
C PRO A 117 -2.70 -17.16 10.61
N ASP A 118 -2.88 -17.81 11.77
CA ASP A 118 -3.91 -18.83 11.96
C ASP A 118 -5.32 -18.23 11.98
N GLU A 119 -5.49 -17.06 12.61
CA GLU A 119 -6.76 -16.30 12.57
C GLU A 119 -7.08 -15.85 11.14
N ILE A 120 -6.08 -15.37 10.39
CA ILE A 120 -6.27 -15.01 8.98
C ILE A 120 -6.66 -16.25 8.17
N ALA A 121 -5.93 -17.36 8.30
CA ALA A 121 -6.18 -18.58 7.53
C ALA A 121 -7.56 -19.17 7.79
N SER A 122 -8.00 -19.16 9.05
CA SER A 122 -9.33 -19.67 9.43
C SER A 122 -10.47 -18.72 9.07
N GLY A 123 -10.27 -17.40 9.17
CA GLY A 123 -11.31 -16.40 8.91
C GLY A 123 -11.48 -15.99 7.45
N LEU A 124 -10.39 -15.98 6.66
CA LEU A 124 -10.37 -15.41 5.31
C LEU A 124 -11.45 -15.97 4.36
N PRO A 125 -11.73 -17.29 4.31
CA PRO A 125 -12.78 -17.81 3.42
C PRO A 125 -14.16 -17.23 3.72
N GLY A 126 -14.49 -17.05 5.01
CA GLY A 126 -15.75 -16.47 5.46
C GLY A 126 -15.82 -14.98 5.14
N TRP A 127 -14.78 -14.22 5.52
CA TRP A 127 -14.71 -12.78 5.26
C TRP A 127 -14.80 -12.45 3.77
N LEU A 128 -14.16 -13.22 2.90
CA LEU A 128 -14.23 -13.03 1.46
C LEU A 128 -15.64 -13.26 0.93
N THR A 129 -16.32 -14.30 1.41
CA THR A 129 -17.71 -14.61 1.02
C THR A 129 -18.66 -13.50 1.46
N GLU A 130 -18.51 -13.02 2.69
CA GLU A 130 -19.30 -11.92 3.24
C GLU A 130 -19.05 -10.61 2.47
N TRP A 131 -17.78 -10.25 2.25
CA TRP A 131 -17.39 -9.08 1.48
C TRP A 131 -17.99 -9.09 0.07
N LEU A 132 -17.85 -10.20 -0.67
CA LEU A 132 -18.40 -10.33 -2.02
C LEU A 132 -19.93 -10.24 -2.03
N THR A 133 -20.60 -10.76 -1.00
CA THR A 133 -22.06 -10.68 -0.85
C THR A 133 -22.50 -9.24 -0.62
N LEU A 134 -21.81 -8.52 0.26
CA LEU A 134 -22.06 -7.10 0.50
C LEU A 134 -21.79 -6.29 -0.77
N ALA A 135 -20.64 -6.46 -1.41
CA ALA A 135 -20.27 -5.73 -2.63
C ALA A 135 -21.33 -5.88 -3.75
N LYS A 136 -21.86 -7.10 -3.96
CA LYS A 136 -22.95 -7.35 -4.93
C LYS A 136 -24.29 -6.74 -4.54
N ARG A 137 -24.54 -6.52 -3.25
CA ARG A 137 -25.79 -5.93 -2.77
C ARG A 137 -25.83 -4.41 -2.97
N TRP A 138 -24.66 -3.79 -3.05
CA TRP A 138 -24.49 -2.34 -3.20
C TRP A 138 -24.00 -1.90 -4.58
N GLY A 139 -23.79 -2.84 -5.51
CA GLY A 139 -23.46 -2.60 -6.92
C GLY A 139 -24.59 -3.01 -7.84
#